data_AF-A0A4R2KUF9-F1
#
_entry.id   AF-A0A4R2KUF9-F1
#
_cell.length_a   1.000
_cell.length_b   1.000
_cell.length_c   1.000
_cell.angle_alpha   90.00
_cell.angle_beta   90.00
_cell.angle_gamma   90.00
#
_symmetry.space_group_name_H-M   'P 1'
#
loop_
_entity.id
_entity.type
_entity.pdbx_description
1 polymer ?
#
loop_
_entity_poly.entity_id
_entity_poly.type
_entity_poly.pdbx_seq_one_letter_code
_entity_poly.pdbx_strand_id
1 'polypeptide(L)'
;MTEADFLNLVMQGAGRGSYEEGWESGAAWEIHAQVVIAAFLRSGYGITDARELAYPGSQEHCDFGFTHDGRKYAVELKVENKKDGKFAGMSLDQAMLTDVNKLHAFNADELWFVVIARSNDAKGRLLATAERGDSWIVDHEGGFLAALCNIKTQPHGLPWARYEKSALKF
;
A
#
# COMPACT_ATOMS: atom_id res chain seq x y z
N MET A 1 -13.86 -8.90 -1.65
CA MET A 1 -12.41 -8.95 -1.95
C MET A 1 -11.62 -9.03 -0.65
N THR A 2 -10.80 -10.08 -0.54
CA THR A 2 -9.87 -10.28 0.59
C THR A 2 -8.57 -9.50 0.37
N GLU A 3 -7.74 -9.37 1.41
CA GLU A 3 -6.40 -8.79 1.29
C GLU A 3 -5.54 -9.55 0.26
N ALA A 4 -5.62 -10.88 0.25
CA ALA A 4 -4.87 -11.74 -0.67
C ALA A 4 -5.32 -11.54 -2.13
N ASP A 5 -6.63 -11.42 -2.38
CA ASP A 5 -7.17 -11.16 -3.72
C ASP A 5 -6.67 -9.81 -4.27
N PHE A 6 -6.67 -8.78 -3.43
CA PHE A 6 -6.20 -7.45 -3.81
C PHE A 6 -4.69 -7.44 -4.04
N LEU A 7 -3.92 -8.09 -3.16
CA LEU A 7 -2.47 -8.16 -3.32
C LEU A 7 -2.07 -8.91 -4.59
N ASN A 8 -2.76 -10.02 -4.91
CA ASN A 8 -2.58 -10.73 -6.16
C ASN A 8 -2.89 -9.83 -7.37
N LEU A 9 -3.98 -9.06 -7.32
CA LEU A 9 -4.32 -8.07 -8.35
C LEU A 9 -3.21 -7.03 -8.52
N VAL A 10 -2.69 -6.48 -7.43
CA VAL A 10 -1.55 -5.54 -7.45
C VAL A 10 -0.35 -6.18 -8.14
N MET A 11 -0.06 -7.44 -7.85
CA MET A 11 1.10 -8.13 -8.43
C MET A 11 0.92 -8.54 -9.91
N GLN A 12 -0.30 -8.56 -10.44
CA GLN A 12 -0.50 -8.72 -11.90
C GLN A 12 0.20 -7.63 -12.72
N GLY A 13 0.37 -6.43 -12.15
CA GLY A 13 1.12 -5.35 -12.81
C GLY A 13 2.61 -5.65 -12.95
N ALA A 14 3.19 -6.37 -11.99
CA ALA A 14 4.55 -6.87 -12.08
C ALA A 14 4.66 -8.03 -13.08
N GLY A 15 3.77 -9.02 -12.99
CA GLY A 15 3.80 -10.20 -13.87
C GLY A 15 3.59 -9.89 -15.35
N ARG A 16 2.91 -8.78 -15.67
CA ARG A 16 2.70 -8.30 -17.04
C ARG A 16 3.76 -7.30 -17.53
N GLY A 17 4.77 -6.98 -16.71
CA GLY A 17 5.85 -6.06 -17.06
C GLY A 17 5.50 -4.57 -16.97
N SER A 18 4.23 -4.19 -16.71
CA SER A 18 3.83 -2.78 -16.58
C SER A 18 4.58 -2.07 -15.45
N TYR A 19 4.86 -2.78 -14.34
CA TYR A 19 5.59 -2.19 -13.23
C TYR A 19 7.07 -1.96 -13.55
N GLU A 20 7.66 -2.84 -14.37
CA GLU A 20 9.01 -2.68 -14.87
C GLU A 20 9.13 -1.41 -15.72
N GLU A 21 8.22 -1.23 -16.68
CA GLU A 21 8.17 -0.04 -17.55
C GLU A 21 8.03 1.25 -16.74
N GLY A 22 7.07 1.27 -15.82
CA GLY A 22 6.79 2.44 -15.00
C GLY A 22 7.94 2.76 -14.04
N TRP A 23 8.52 1.76 -13.37
CA TRP A 23 9.71 1.94 -12.52
C TRP A 23 10.90 2.49 -13.31
N GLU A 24 11.16 1.92 -14.49
CA GLU A 24 12.29 2.32 -15.32
C GLU A 24 12.16 3.77 -15.82
N SER A 25 10.93 4.25 -16.04
CA SER A 25 10.63 5.62 -16.45
C SER A 25 10.92 6.68 -15.38
N GLY A 26 10.98 6.30 -14.10
CA GLY A 26 11.25 7.19 -12.98
C GLY A 26 10.02 7.96 -12.47
N ALA A 27 10.00 9.28 -12.64
CA ALA A 27 9.32 10.25 -11.77
C ALA A 27 7.78 10.20 -11.69
N ALA A 28 7.11 9.32 -12.44
CA ALA A 28 5.65 9.16 -12.42
C ALA A 28 5.20 7.71 -12.13
N TRP A 29 6.10 6.90 -11.56
CA TRP A 29 5.84 5.49 -11.30
C TRP A 29 4.62 5.25 -10.39
N GLU A 30 4.41 6.06 -9.36
CA GLU A 30 3.25 5.93 -8.45
C GLU A 30 1.92 6.08 -9.19
N ILE A 31 1.80 7.11 -10.04
CA ILE A 31 0.61 7.33 -10.88
C ILE A 31 0.42 6.18 -11.87
N HIS A 32 1.51 5.67 -12.46
CA HIS A 32 1.43 4.52 -13.36
C HIS A 32 0.91 3.29 -12.62
N ALA A 33 1.45 2.97 -11.44
CA ALA A 33 0.98 1.86 -10.62
C ALA A 33 -0.51 1.99 -10.30
N GLN A 34 -0.96 3.20 -9.96
CA GLN A 34 -2.38 3.47 -9.70
C GLN A 34 -3.27 3.17 -10.90
N VAL A 35 -2.89 3.65 -12.10
CA VAL A 35 -3.62 3.41 -13.35
C VAL A 35 -3.70 1.92 -13.67
N VAL A 36 -2.60 1.19 -13.51
CA VAL A 36 -2.54 -0.25 -13.77
C VAL A 36 -3.46 -1.02 -12.81
N ILE A 37 -3.41 -0.72 -11.51
CA ILE A 37 -4.26 -1.34 -10.50
C ILE A 37 -5.74 -1.04 -10.78
N ALA A 38 -6.09 0.21 -11.09
CA ALA A 38 -7.46 0.58 -11.45
C ALA A 38 -7.97 -0.18 -12.69
N ALA A 39 -7.12 -0.39 -13.69
CA ALA A 39 -7.46 -1.17 -14.87
C ALA A 39 -7.73 -2.65 -14.53
N PHE A 40 -7.00 -3.25 -13.58
CA PHE A 40 -7.25 -4.62 -13.13
C PHE A 40 -8.44 -4.75 -12.20
N LEU A 41 -8.71 -3.76 -11.35
CA LEU A 41 -9.95 -3.71 -10.56
C LEU A 41 -11.17 -3.73 -11.50
N ARG A 42 -11.12 -2.92 -12.57
CA ARG A 42 -12.17 -2.87 -13.57
C ARG A 42 -12.31 -4.16 -14.36
N SER A 43 -11.21 -4.67 -14.91
CA SER A 43 -11.25 -5.83 -15.84
C SER A 43 -11.37 -7.18 -15.14
N GLY A 44 -10.81 -7.34 -13.94
CA GLY A 44 -10.85 -8.58 -13.17
C GLY A 44 -12.07 -8.71 -12.26
N TYR A 45 -12.57 -7.59 -11.71
CA TYR A 45 -13.61 -7.60 -10.68
C TYR A 45 -14.83 -6.74 -11.01
N GLY A 46 -14.87 -6.10 -12.19
CA GLY A 46 -15.98 -5.25 -12.61
C GLY A 46 -16.11 -3.95 -11.80
N ILE A 47 -15.09 -3.57 -11.03
CA ILE A 47 -15.09 -2.39 -10.17
C ILE A 47 -14.81 -1.15 -11.02
N THR A 48 -15.86 -0.38 -11.33
CA THR A 48 -15.76 0.81 -12.19
C THR A 48 -15.73 2.13 -11.41
N ASP A 49 -15.93 2.09 -10.10
CA ASP A 49 -15.99 3.27 -9.22
C ASP A 49 -14.66 3.57 -8.51
N ALA A 50 -13.61 2.77 -8.75
CA ALA A 50 -12.27 3.01 -8.23
C ALA A 50 -11.74 4.37 -8.67
N ARG A 51 -11.48 5.24 -7.69
CA ARG A 51 -11.05 6.64 -7.90
C ARG A 51 -10.29 7.17 -6.70
N GLU A 52 -9.56 8.26 -6.89
CA GLU A 52 -9.03 9.06 -5.78
C GLU A 52 -10.17 9.49 -4.84
N LEU A 53 -10.02 9.20 -3.55
CA LEU A 53 -11.02 9.48 -2.52
C LEU A 53 -10.55 10.63 -1.63
N ALA A 54 -11.23 11.77 -1.68
CA ALA A 54 -10.87 12.94 -0.87
C ALA A 54 -10.95 12.64 0.63
N TYR A 55 -9.88 12.96 1.37
CA TYR A 55 -9.88 12.90 2.82
C TYR A 55 -10.87 13.93 3.40
N PRO A 56 -11.69 13.57 4.41
CA PRO A 56 -12.65 14.51 5.00
C PRO A 56 -11.99 15.80 5.50
N GLY A 57 -12.40 16.94 4.96
CA GLY A 57 -11.87 18.26 5.34
C GLY A 57 -10.45 18.57 4.84
N SER A 58 -9.91 17.79 3.89
CA SER A 58 -8.59 17.97 3.30
C SER A 58 -8.66 18.14 1.77
N GLN A 59 -7.60 18.71 1.19
CA GLN A 59 -7.36 18.71 -0.27
C GLN A 59 -6.59 17.47 -0.72
N GLU A 60 -6.09 16.66 0.22
CA GLU A 60 -5.42 15.40 -0.07
C GLU A 60 -6.44 14.32 -0.43
N HIS A 61 -5.98 13.35 -1.22
CA HIS A 61 -6.78 12.22 -1.66
C HIS A 61 -6.05 10.92 -1.33
N CYS A 62 -6.82 9.90 -0.98
CA CYS A 62 -6.38 8.52 -0.92
C CYS A 62 -6.41 7.93 -2.32
N ASP A 63 -5.44 7.08 -2.64
CA ASP A 63 -5.20 6.63 -4.01
C ASP A 63 -6.39 5.86 -4.60
N PHE A 64 -7.08 5.08 -3.78
CA PHE A 64 -8.31 4.41 -4.18
C PHE A 64 -9.40 4.45 -3.12
N GLY A 65 -10.60 4.79 -3.54
CA GLY A 65 -11.85 4.41 -2.90
C GLY A 65 -12.71 3.62 -3.88
N PHE A 66 -13.27 2.49 -3.45
CA PHE A 66 -14.18 1.69 -4.27
C PHE A 66 -15.15 0.86 -3.44
N THR A 67 -16.17 0.33 -4.11
CA THR A 67 -17.16 -0.59 -3.52
C THR A 67 -17.06 -1.95 -4.20
N HIS A 68 -17.06 -3.02 -3.42
CA HIS A 68 -17.11 -4.38 -3.95
C HIS A 68 -17.81 -5.31 -2.97
N ASP A 69 -18.74 -6.12 -3.49
CA ASP A 69 -19.65 -6.97 -2.70
C ASP A 69 -20.33 -6.25 -1.53
N GLY A 70 -20.74 -4.99 -1.75
CA GLY A 70 -21.42 -4.16 -0.76
C GLY A 70 -20.51 -3.57 0.34
N ARG A 71 -19.20 -3.86 0.30
CA ARG A 71 -18.20 -3.30 1.23
C ARG A 71 -17.48 -2.12 0.59
N LYS A 72 -17.15 -1.11 1.40
CA LYS A 72 -16.37 0.06 1.03
C LYS A 72 -14.90 -0.14 1.39
N TYR A 73 -14.03 0.18 0.45
CA TYR A 73 -12.59 0.08 0.58
C TYR A 73 -11.98 1.47 0.42
N ALA A 74 -11.03 1.81 1.28
CA ALA A 74 -10.09 2.91 1.05
C ALA A 74 -8.67 2.32 1.07
N VAL A 75 -7.88 2.64 0.04
CA VAL A 75 -6.55 2.06 -0.15
C VAL A 75 -5.55 3.17 -0.44
N GLU A 76 -4.55 3.30 0.42
CA GLU A 76 -3.37 4.12 0.15
C GLU A 76 -2.25 3.21 -0.38
N LEU A 77 -1.63 3.64 -1.47
CA LEU A 77 -0.51 3.01 -2.14
C LEU A 77 0.74 3.87 -1.94
N LYS A 78 1.86 3.20 -1.67
CA LYS A 78 3.19 3.80 -1.73
C LYS A 78 4.08 2.92 -2.58
N VAL A 79 4.79 3.54 -3.51
CA VAL A 79 5.77 2.84 -4.33
C VAL A 79 7.16 3.37 -4.02
N GLU A 80 8.13 2.48 -4.09
CA GLU A 80 9.53 2.87 -4.00
C GLU A 80 9.87 3.78 -5.20
N ASN A 81 10.77 4.75 -5.00
CA ASN A 81 11.30 5.59 -6.05
C ASN A 81 12.65 5.06 -6.52
N LYS A 82 12.80 4.87 -7.84
CA LYS A 82 14.05 4.38 -8.44
C LYS A 82 15.28 5.22 -8.12
N LYS A 83 15.13 6.53 -7.97
CA LYS A 83 16.24 7.48 -7.84
C LYS A 83 16.93 7.39 -6.48
N ASP A 84 16.14 7.24 -5.41
CA ASP A 84 16.62 7.39 -4.04
C ASP A 84 16.10 6.32 -3.07
N GLY A 85 15.32 5.34 -3.54
CA GLY A 85 14.76 4.26 -2.71
C GLY A 85 13.70 4.74 -1.72
N LYS A 86 13.22 5.99 -1.86
CA LYS A 86 12.24 6.60 -0.96
C LYS A 86 10.81 6.36 -1.41
N PHE A 87 9.86 6.62 -0.52
CA PHE A 87 8.43 6.50 -0.75
C PHE A 87 7.83 7.91 -0.63
N ALA A 88 7.45 8.52 -1.76
CA ALA A 88 7.05 9.94 -1.82
C ALA A 88 8.05 10.90 -1.14
N GLY A 89 9.36 10.64 -1.27
CA GLY A 89 10.43 11.45 -0.67
C GLY A 89 10.71 11.17 0.83
N MET A 90 10.02 10.22 1.44
CA MET A 90 10.18 9.81 2.84
C MET A 90 10.81 8.41 2.96
N SER A 91 11.27 8.04 4.16
CA SER A 91 11.60 6.64 4.43
C SER A 91 10.33 5.78 4.51
N LEU A 92 10.47 4.46 4.32
CA LEU A 92 9.33 3.52 4.44
C LEU A 92 8.59 3.69 5.77
N ASP A 93 9.31 3.75 6.89
CA ASP A 93 8.71 3.86 8.23
C ASP A 93 7.94 5.17 8.40
N GLN A 94 8.43 6.26 7.82
CA GLN A 94 7.75 7.56 7.84
C GLN A 94 6.49 7.55 6.97
N ALA A 95 6.55 6.94 5.78
CA ALA A 95 5.38 6.80 4.91
C ALA A 95 4.30 5.96 5.60
N MET A 96 4.67 4.79 6.13
CA MET A 96 3.79 3.93 6.94
C MET A 96 3.13 4.70 8.09
N LEU A 97 3.93 5.44 8.87
CA LEU A 97 3.44 6.23 10.00
C LEU A 97 2.42 7.29 9.55
N THR A 98 2.75 8.05 8.52
CA THR A 98 1.90 9.15 8.04
C THR A 98 0.59 8.61 7.45
N ASP A 99 0.68 7.62 6.57
CA ASP A 99 -0.45 7.19 5.75
C ASP A 99 -1.43 6.27 6.49
N VAL A 100 -0.93 5.38 7.35
CA VAL A 100 -1.82 4.58 8.21
C VAL A 100 -2.64 5.51 9.12
N ASN A 101 -2.02 6.56 9.68
CA ASN A 101 -2.74 7.52 10.52
C ASN A 101 -3.79 8.31 9.72
N LYS A 102 -3.48 8.72 8.48
CA LYS A 102 -4.45 9.40 7.61
C LYS A 102 -5.65 8.51 7.27
N LEU A 103 -5.41 7.24 6.91
CA LEU A 103 -6.46 6.31 6.49
C LEU A 103 -7.56 6.11 7.55
N HIS A 104 -7.24 6.26 8.84
CA HIS A 104 -8.24 6.23 9.91
C HIS A 104 -9.33 7.32 9.81
N ALA A 105 -9.13 8.36 8.99
CA ALA A 105 -10.13 9.40 8.75
C ALA A 105 -11.31 8.91 7.90
N PHE A 106 -11.19 7.78 7.18
CA PHE A 106 -12.27 7.27 6.34
C PHE A 106 -13.26 6.40 7.10
N ASN A 107 -14.54 6.57 6.76
CA ASN A 107 -15.59 5.64 7.12
C ASN A 107 -15.73 4.56 6.03
N ALA A 108 -14.85 3.55 6.08
CA ALA A 108 -14.85 2.40 5.16
C ALA A 108 -14.83 1.07 5.93
N ASP A 109 -15.31 0.01 5.26
CA ASP A 109 -15.32 -1.35 5.82
C ASP A 109 -13.90 -1.92 5.88
N GLU A 110 -13.08 -1.61 4.89
CA GLU A 110 -11.67 -1.97 4.80
C GLU A 110 -10.79 -0.74 4.58
N LEU A 111 -9.67 -0.68 5.29
CA LEU A 111 -8.66 0.37 5.18
C LEU A 111 -7.30 -0.28 4.94
N TRP A 112 -6.80 -0.19 3.72
CA TRP A 112 -5.60 -0.89 3.31
C TRP A 112 -4.46 0.08 3.01
N PHE A 113 -3.30 -0.21 3.59
CA PHE A 113 -2.05 0.46 3.22
C PHE A 113 -1.18 -0.55 2.47
N VAL A 114 -0.75 -0.17 1.26
CA VAL A 114 -0.04 -1.04 0.34
C VAL A 114 1.28 -0.42 -0.05
N VAL A 115 2.35 -1.19 0.02
CA VAL A 115 3.69 -0.77 -0.38
C VAL A 115 4.21 -1.68 -1.48
N ILE A 116 4.74 -1.10 -2.56
CA ILE A 116 5.41 -1.84 -3.64
C ILE A 116 6.88 -1.44 -3.67
N ALA A 117 7.77 -2.42 -3.50
CA ALA A 117 9.21 -2.25 -3.50
C ALA A 117 9.87 -3.12 -4.56
N ARG A 118 11.05 -2.68 -5.03
CA ARG A 118 11.86 -3.40 -6.00
C ARG A 118 13.28 -3.63 -5.51
N SER A 119 13.92 -2.65 -4.88
CA SER A 119 15.30 -2.79 -4.42
C SER A 119 15.42 -3.84 -3.32
N ASN A 120 16.58 -4.51 -3.23
CA ASN A 120 16.78 -5.54 -2.21
C ASN A 120 16.72 -4.96 -0.78
N ASP A 121 17.12 -3.70 -0.58
CA ASP A 121 17.02 -3.02 0.72
C ASP A 121 15.55 -2.83 1.11
N ALA A 122 14.75 -2.22 0.24
CA ALA A 122 13.33 -1.98 0.51
C ALA A 122 12.54 -3.29 0.68
N LYS A 123 12.82 -4.31 -0.14
CA LYS A 123 12.23 -5.65 0.00
C LYS A 123 12.60 -6.30 1.33
N GLY A 124 13.87 -6.22 1.73
CA GLY A 124 14.33 -6.74 3.02
C GLY A 124 13.60 -6.10 4.20
N ARG A 125 13.37 -4.78 4.15
CA ARG A 125 12.63 -4.04 5.18
C ARG A 125 11.14 -4.40 5.24
N LEU A 126 10.51 -4.64 4.09
CA LEU A 126 9.10 -5.08 4.04
C LEU A 126 8.95 -6.51 4.56
N LEU A 127 9.85 -7.42 4.18
CA LEU A 127 9.88 -8.79 4.71
C LEU A 127 10.07 -8.80 6.23
N ALA A 128 11.06 -8.04 6.72
CA ALA A 128 11.27 -7.88 8.15
C ALA A 128 10.02 -7.32 8.84
N THR A 129 9.29 -6.41 8.20
CA THR A 129 8.01 -5.87 8.71
C THR A 129 6.92 -6.92 8.79
N ALA A 130 6.78 -7.77 7.78
CA ALA A 130 5.83 -8.87 7.79
C ALA A 130 6.16 -9.91 8.87
N GLU A 131 7.43 -10.24 9.05
CA GLU A 131 7.90 -11.19 10.05
C GLU A 131 7.68 -10.72 11.50
N ARG A 132 7.52 -9.41 11.75
CA ARG A 132 7.18 -8.90 13.10
C ARG A 132 5.81 -9.34 13.60
N GLY A 133 4.92 -9.78 12.70
CA GLY A 133 3.56 -10.18 13.03
C GLY A 133 2.58 -9.00 13.11
N ASP A 134 2.90 -7.85 12.51
CA ASP A 134 2.08 -6.64 12.50
C ASP A 134 0.93 -6.71 11.46
N SER A 135 0.30 -7.88 11.26
CA SER A 135 -0.80 -8.09 10.29
C SER A 135 -0.49 -7.73 8.82
N TRP A 136 0.79 -7.75 8.44
CA TRP A 136 1.19 -7.56 7.05
C TRP A 136 1.18 -8.90 6.30
N ILE A 137 0.61 -8.88 5.11
CA ILE A 137 0.79 -9.93 4.12
C ILE A 137 1.70 -9.43 3.00
N VAL A 138 2.44 -10.35 2.38
CA VAL A 138 3.37 -10.05 1.30
C VAL A 138 3.14 -10.97 0.12
N ASP A 139 3.40 -10.45 -1.07
CA ASP A 139 3.41 -11.22 -2.32
C ASP A 139 4.57 -10.75 -3.20
N HIS A 140 5.07 -11.64 -4.05
CA HIS A 140 6.21 -11.39 -4.92
C HIS A 140 5.91 -11.85 -6.34
N GLU A 141 6.31 -11.04 -7.31
CA GLU A 141 6.14 -11.34 -8.72
C GLU A 141 7.17 -10.51 -9.51
N GLY A 142 7.87 -11.16 -10.43
CA GLY A 142 9.01 -10.55 -11.12
C GLY A 142 10.06 -9.97 -10.17
N GLY A 143 10.48 -8.73 -10.42
CA GLY A 143 11.47 -8.02 -9.59
C GLY A 143 10.89 -7.33 -8.35
N PHE A 144 9.57 -7.40 -8.14
CA PHE A 144 8.84 -6.59 -7.16
C PHE A 144 8.32 -7.43 -5.99
N LEU A 145 8.18 -6.77 -4.85
CA LEU A 145 7.48 -7.26 -3.67
C LEU A 145 6.42 -6.24 -3.29
N ALA A 146 5.19 -6.69 -3.08
CA ALA A 146 4.17 -5.87 -2.47
C ALA A 146 3.88 -6.38 -1.06
N ALA A 147 3.60 -5.43 -0.16
CA ALA A 147 3.17 -5.70 1.20
C ALA A 147 1.87 -4.92 1.45
N LEU A 148 0.91 -5.56 2.11
CA LEU A 148 -0.37 -4.96 2.45
C LEU A 148 -0.66 -5.15 3.93
N CYS A 149 -1.08 -4.08 4.58
CA CYS A 149 -1.64 -4.10 5.92
C CYS A 149 -3.10 -3.62 5.88
N ASN A 150 -3.99 -4.41 6.50
CA ASN A 150 -5.32 -3.94 6.84
C ASN A 150 -5.27 -3.24 8.20
N ILE A 151 -5.35 -1.91 8.20
CA ILE A 151 -5.15 -1.10 9.41
C ILE A 151 -6.31 -1.23 10.41
N LYS A 152 -7.38 -1.95 10.06
CA LYS A 152 -8.47 -2.31 10.98
C LYS A 152 -8.21 -3.62 11.74
N THR A 153 -7.24 -4.43 11.30
CA THR A 153 -6.87 -5.69 11.97
C THR A 153 -5.74 -5.49 12.99
N GLN A 154 -5.82 -6.16 14.13
CA GLN A 154 -4.84 -6.05 15.22
C GLN A 154 -3.84 -7.23 15.19
N PRO A 155 -2.54 -7.01 15.47
CA PRO A 155 -1.88 -5.71 15.64
C PRO A 155 -1.92 -4.87 14.35
N HIS A 156 -2.34 -3.60 14.47
CA HIS A 156 -2.38 -2.68 13.32
C HIS A 156 -0.94 -2.49 12.81
N GLY A 157 -0.71 -2.59 11.49
CA GLY A 157 0.62 -2.68 10.82
C GLY A 157 1.65 -1.58 11.04
N LEU A 158 1.41 -0.74 12.03
CA LEU A 158 2.35 0.17 12.61
C LEU A 158 3.35 -0.53 13.53
N PRO A 159 4.62 -0.09 13.58
CA PRO A 159 5.64 -0.62 14.49
C PRO A 159 5.40 -0.31 15.99
N TRP A 160 4.17 0.08 16.38
CA TRP A 160 3.88 0.84 17.60
C TRP A 160 4.04 0.08 18.92
N ALA A 161 4.36 -1.21 18.92
CA ALA A 161 4.46 -1.98 20.16
C ALA A 161 5.83 -1.90 20.87
N ARG A 162 6.88 -1.25 20.32
CA ARG A 162 8.22 -1.24 20.96
C ARG A 162 8.83 0.12 21.27
N TYR A 163 8.38 1.23 20.67
CA TYR A 163 8.94 2.54 21.00
C TYR A 163 8.45 3.10 22.36
N GLU A 164 7.27 2.70 22.84
CA GLU A 164 6.76 3.17 24.13
C GLU A 164 7.26 2.35 25.34
N LYS A 165 7.66 1.09 25.16
CA LYS A 165 8.21 0.28 26.27
C LYS A 165 9.65 0.62 26.65
N SER A 166 10.40 1.33 25.82
CA SER A 166 11.72 1.86 26.19
C SER A 166 11.67 3.27 26.80
N ALA A 167 10.54 3.97 26.72
CA ALA A 167 10.39 5.36 27.19
C ALA A 167 9.70 5.49 28.57
N LEU A 168 9.18 4.38 29.13
CA LEU A 168 8.63 4.34 30.49
C LEU A 168 9.42 3.33 31.33
N LYS A 169 10.61 3.76 31.77
CA LYS A 169 11.16 3.31 33.05
C LYS A 169 10.78 4.36 34.08
N PHE A 170 9.82 4.02 34.95
CA PHE A 170 9.67 4.69 36.24
C PHE A 170 10.79 4.22 37.18
#